data_AF-A0A5E4M643-F1
#
_entry.id   AF-A0A5E4M643-F1
#
_cell.length_a   1.000
_cell.length_b   1.000
_cell.length_c   1.000
_cell.angle_alpha   90.00
_cell.angle_beta   90.00
_cell.angle_gamma   90.00
#
_symmetry.space_group_name_H-M   'P 1'
#
loop_
_entity.id
_entity.type
_entity.pdbx_description
1 polymer ?
#
loop_
_entity_poly.entity_id
_entity_poly.type
_entity_poly.pdbx_seq_one_letter_code
_entity_poly.pdbx_strand_id
1 'polypeptide(L)'
;MPRKQGSPVDACPNLFKSNALGRLFTVNPRHTECFYLRLLLVNVTGPLSFQDIRKVNGQHYPTYKDACLALGLLEDDNQWEFMLAEAALNCTAIQIRLLFAIVLTKCFPGRAQILWDKHKDSMT
;
A
#
# COMPACT_ATOMS: atom_id res chain seq x y z
N MET A 1 33.73 -19.58 -6.06
CA MET A 1 32.99 -19.49 -7.34
C MET A 1 32.69 -18.02 -7.63
N PRO A 2 32.83 -17.54 -8.87
CA PRO A 2 32.44 -16.18 -9.24
C PRO A 2 30.93 -15.99 -9.08
N ARG A 3 30.50 -14.79 -8.69
CA ARG A 3 29.07 -14.43 -8.59
C ARG A 3 28.48 -14.44 -10.02
N LYS A 4 27.38 -15.16 -10.26
CA LYS A 4 26.67 -15.09 -11.55
C LYS A 4 26.19 -13.66 -11.77
N GLN A 5 26.56 -13.07 -12.91
CA GLN A 5 26.22 -11.70 -13.29
C GLN A 5 25.42 -11.74 -14.60
N GLY A 6 24.44 -10.85 -14.75
CA GLY A 6 23.63 -10.75 -15.97
C GLY A 6 24.35 -10.06 -17.13
N SER A 7 23.64 -9.79 -18.22
CA SER A 7 24.12 -8.98 -19.34
C SER A 7 23.94 -7.49 -19.02
N PRO A 8 24.91 -6.61 -19.33
CA PRO A 8 24.77 -5.18 -19.10
C PRO A 8 23.60 -4.57 -19.89
N VAL A 9 22.99 -3.51 -19.36
CA VAL A 9 21.92 -2.75 -20.02
C VAL A 9 22.53 -1.47 -20.60
N ASP A 10 22.49 -1.32 -21.92
CA ASP A 10 23.18 -0.25 -22.65
C ASP A 10 22.83 1.18 -22.19
N ALA A 11 21.59 1.39 -21.75
CA ALA A 11 21.09 2.69 -21.32
C ALA A 11 21.49 3.09 -19.89
N CYS A 12 22.04 2.17 -19.07
CA CYS A 12 22.25 2.38 -17.64
C CYS A 12 23.56 1.74 -17.15
N PRO A 13 24.59 2.53 -16.78
CA PRO A 13 25.83 2.01 -16.22
C PRO A 13 25.56 1.17 -14.96
N ASN A 14 26.23 0.02 -14.84
CA ASN A 14 26.11 -0.93 -13.71
C ASN A 14 24.76 -1.66 -13.57
N LEU A 15 23.81 -1.47 -14.50
CA LEU A 15 22.58 -2.26 -14.52
C LEU A 15 22.80 -3.52 -15.36
N PHE A 16 22.52 -4.68 -14.79
CA PHE A 16 22.64 -5.98 -15.47
C PHE A 16 21.28 -6.70 -15.50
N LYS A 17 20.86 -7.14 -16.68
CA LYS A 17 19.67 -7.95 -16.91
C LYS A 17 20.01 -9.43 -16.82
N SER A 18 19.25 -10.19 -16.03
CA SER A 18 19.41 -11.65 -15.97
C SER A 18 18.04 -12.32 -15.86
N ASN A 19 17.96 -13.60 -16.25
CA ASN A 19 16.78 -14.44 -16.03
C ASN A 19 16.65 -14.90 -14.55
N ALA A 20 17.61 -14.56 -13.69
CA ALA A 20 17.53 -14.82 -12.26
C ALA A 20 16.80 -13.66 -11.57
N LEU A 21 15.63 -13.96 -11.00
CA LEU A 21 14.96 -13.09 -10.03
C LEU A 21 15.91 -12.88 -8.83
N GLY A 22 16.15 -11.62 -8.47
CA GLY A 22 16.91 -11.30 -7.26
C GLY A 22 16.31 -12.00 -6.04
N ARG A 23 17.14 -12.43 -5.09
CA ARG A 23 16.63 -13.01 -3.85
C ARG A 23 16.02 -11.91 -2.99
N LEU A 24 14.72 -12.03 -2.71
CA LEU A 24 14.00 -11.12 -1.82
C LEU A 24 13.66 -11.85 -0.52
N PHE A 25 14.23 -11.39 0.60
CA PHE A 25 13.99 -12.00 1.92
C PHE A 25 12.53 -11.90 2.31
N THR A 26 11.97 -12.99 2.86
CA THR A 26 10.63 -12.96 3.47
C THR A 26 10.60 -11.92 4.58
N VAL A 27 9.76 -10.91 4.42
CA VAL A 27 9.59 -9.85 5.41
C VAL A 27 8.33 -10.14 6.20
N ASN A 28 8.44 -10.16 7.53
CA ASN A 28 7.27 -10.22 8.39
C ASN A 28 6.49 -8.89 8.26
N PRO A 29 5.15 -8.92 8.03
CA PRO A 29 4.32 -7.71 7.91
C PRO A 29 4.44 -6.70 9.06
N ARG A 30 4.88 -7.13 10.26
CA ARG A 30 5.18 -6.24 11.39
C ARG A 30 6.30 -5.23 11.09
N HIS A 31 7.21 -5.56 10.16
CA HIS A 31 8.21 -4.64 9.64
C HIS A 31 7.62 -3.87 8.45
N THR A 32 6.76 -2.91 8.77
CA THR A 32 5.92 -2.18 7.81
C THR A 32 6.71 -1.57 6.66
N GLU A 33 7.80 -0.86 6.93
CA GLU A 33 8.63 -0.24 5.89
C GLU A 33 9.20 -1.28 4.90
N CYS A 34 9.86 -2.31 5.42
CA CYS A 34 10.44 -3.39 4.60
C CYS A 34 9.37 -4.16 3.84
N PHE A 35 8.17 -4.30 4.40
CA PHE A 35 7.04 -4.97 3.74
C PHE A 35 6.61 -4.18 2.51
N TYR A 36 6.38 -2.87 2.64
CA TYR A 36 5.99 -2.01 1.52
C TYR A 36 7.11 -1.89 0.48
N LEU A 37 8.37 -1.76 0.91
CA LEU A 37 9.51 -1.77 0.00
C LEU A 37 9.58 -3.07 -0.82
N ARG A 38 9.39 -4.23 -0.17
CA ARG A 38 9.31 -5.53 -0.86
C ARG A 38 8.17 -5.56 -1.87
N LEU A 39 7.00 -5.04 -1.49
CA LEU A 39 5.84 -4.98 -2.39
C LEU A 39 6.14 -4.15 -3.64
N LEU A 40 6.82 -3.00 -3.48
CA LEU A 40 7.26 -2.19 -4.62
C LEU A 40 8.32 -2.88 -5.47
N LEU A 41 9.33 -3.53 -4.86
CA LEU A 41 10.39 -4.23 -5.60
C LEU A 41 9.86 -5.38 -6.47
N VAL A 42 8.70 -5.94 -6.12
CA VAL A 42 8.03 -6.99 -6.91
C VAL A 42 7.21 -6.40 -8.06
N ASN A 43 6.63 -5.21 -7.89
CA ASN A 43 5.65 -4.65 -8.83
C ASN A 43 6.20 -3.51 -9.71
N VAL A 44 7.27 -2.83 -9.29
CA VAL A 44 7.89 -1.70 -10.00
C VAL A 44 9.10 -2.18 -10.77
N THR A 45 9.10 -1.95 -12.09
CA THR A 45 10.16 -2.38 -12.99
C THR A 45 11.21 -1.29 -13.18
N GLY A 46 12.49 -1.68 -13.09
CA GLY A 46 13.63 -0.81 -13.39
C GLY A 46 13.84 0.44 -12.51
N PRO A 47 13.48 0.48 -11.21
CA PRO A 47 13.84 1.62 -10.38
C PRO A 47 15.37 1.73 -10.24
N LEU A 48 15.92 2.94 -10.44
CA LEU A 48 17.37 3.20 -10.37
C LEU A 48 17.82 3.63 -8.96
N SER A 49 16.87 3.98 -8.08
CA SER A 49 17.11 4.39 -6.71
C SER A 49 15.90 4.13 -5.80
N PHE A 50 16.09 4.24 -4.49
CA PHE A 50 14.99 4.22 -3.50
C PHE A 50 14.05 5.43 -3.59
N GLN A 51 14.47 6.51 -4.25
CA GLN A 51 13.58 7.62 -4.57
C GLN A 51 12.74 7.30 -5.82
N ASP A 52 13.34 6.68 -6.83
CA ASP A 52 12.66 6.29 -8.07
C ASP A 52 11.63 5.20 -7.84
N ILE A 53 11.89 4.25 -6.94
CA ILE A 53 10.91 3.19 -6.62
C ILE A 53 9.63 3.73 -5.98
N ARG A 54 9.67 4.93 -5.40
CA ARG A 54 8.50 5.63 -4.85
C ARG A 54 7.82 6.55 -5.86
N LYS A 55 8.25 6.53 -7.12
CA LYS A 55 7.67 7.34 -8.18
C LYS A 55 6.56 6.56 -8.88
N VAL A 56 5.34 7.11 -8.84
CA VAL A 56 4.17 6.51 -9.49
C VAL A 56 3.57 7.57 -10.41
N ASN A 57 3.40 7.26 -11.69
CA ASN A 57 2.87 8.18 -12.71
C ASN A 57 3.57 9.56 -12.74
N GLY A 58 4.88 9.59 -12.52
CA GLY A 58 5.65 10.85 -12.52
C GLY A 58 5.73 11.56 -11.16
N GLN A 59 4.88 11.20 -10.19
CA GLN A 59 4.81 11.81 -8.87
C GLN A 59 5.63 11.02 -7.84
N HIS A 60 6.41 11.72 -7.00
CA HIS A 60 7.11 11.10 -5.88
C HIS A 60 6.24 11.06 -4.62
N TYR A 61 6.23 9.91 -3.95
CA TYR A 61 5.49 9.70 -2.71
C TYR A 61 6.40 9.70 -1.48
N PRO A 62 5.96 10.27 -0.34
CA PRO A 62 6.80 10.46 0.83
C PRO A 62 7.18 9.14 1.52
N THR A 63 6.31 8.12 1.46
CA THR A 63 6.60 6.79 2.01
C THR A 63 6.43 5.67 0.98
N TYR A 64 7.02 4.50 1.23
CA TYR A 64 6.76 3.31 0.40
C TYR A 64 5.29 2.88 0.45
N LYS A 65 4.63 3.05 1.60
CA LYS A 65 3.19 2.77 1.77
C LYS A 65 2.35 3.62 0.81
N ASP A 66 2.64 4.92 0.74
CA ASP A 66 1.89 5.84 -0.11
C ASP A 66 2.10 5.53 -1.60
N ALA A 67 3.32 5.13 -1.98
CA ALA A 67 3.57 4.64 -3.33
C ALA A 67 2.80 3.35 -3.63
N CYS A 68 2.73 2.41 -2.67
CA CYS A 68 1.91 1.19 -2.82
C CYS A 68 0.41 1.51 -2.96
N LEU A 69 -0.11 2.47 -2.18
CA LEU A 69 -1.49 2.95 -2.30
C LEU A 69 -1.74 3.55 -3.69
N ALA A 70 -0.85 4.42 -4.16
CA ALA A 70 -0.98 5.05 -5.47
C ALA A 70 -0.91 4.04 -6.64
N LEU A 71 -0.21 2.92 -6.46
CA LEU A 71 -0.18 1.80 -7.41
C LEU A 71 -1.39 0.85 -7.29
N GLY A 72 -2.29 1.06 -6.32
CA GLY A 72 -3.42 0.17 -6.06
C GLY A 72 -3.00 -1.21 -5.51
N LEU A 73 -1.82 -1.31 -4.89
CA LEU A 73 -1.30 -2.56 -4.33
C LEU A 73 -1.84 -2.84 -2.92
N LEU A 74 -2.44 -1.84 -2.28
CA LEU A 74 -3.11 -1.97 -0.99
C LEU A 74 -4.61 -1.71 -1.19
N GLU A 75 -5.44 -2.37 -0.39
CA GLU A 75 -6.85 -2.04 -0.31
C GLU A 75 -7.01 -0.59 0.18
N ASP A 76 -7.76 0.20 -0.58
CA ASP A 76 -8.10 1.55 -0.18
C ASP A 76 -9.34 1.51 0.75
N ASP A 77 -9.27 2.26 1.84
CA ASP A 77 -10.34 2.37 2.83
C ASP A 77 -11.55 3.17 2.32
N ASN A 78 -11.48 3.72 1.10
CA ASN A 78 -12.55 4.54 0.53
C ASN A 78 -13.91 3.82 0.53
N GLN A 79 -13.91 2.50 0.34
CA GLN A 79 -15.13 1.69 0.39
C GLN A 79 -15.86 1.81 1.73
N TRP A 80 -15.12 1.90 2.85
CA TRP A 80 -15.70 2.06 4.19
C TRP A 80 -16.17 3.49 4.42
N GLU A 81 -15.45 4.48 3.86
CA GLU A 81 -15.82 5.88 3.94
C GLU A 81 -17.14 6.15 3.19
N PHE A 82 -17.27 5.66 1.94
CA PHE A 82 -18.52 5.79 1.19
C PHE A 82 -19.68 5.09 1.89
N MET A 83 -19.46 3.86 2.37
CA MET A 83 -20.48 3.09 3.08
C MET A 83 -20.97 3.81 4.35
N LEU A 84 -20.08 4.35 5.17
CA LEU A 84 -20.46 5.06 6.39
C LEU A 84 -21.07 6.43 6.10
N ALA A 85 -20.65 7.10 5.02
CA ALA A 85 -21.28 8.34 4.56
C ALA A 85 -22.73 8.09 4.10
N GLU A 86 -22.99 7.01 3.35
CA GLU A 86 -24.36 6.63 2.97
C GLU A 86 -25.20 6.23 4.20
N ALA A 87 -24.61 5.48 5.14
CA ALA A 87 -25.29 5.08 6.37
C ALA A 87 -25.65 6.31 7.23
N ALA A 88 -24.79 7.34 7.28
CA ALA A 88 -25.07 8.58 8.00
C ALA A 88 -26.32 9.32 7.47
N LEU A 89 -26.69 9.12 6.20
CA LEU A 89 -27.87 9.72 5.60
C LEU A 89 -29.14 8.87 5.78
N ASN A 90 -29.00 7.55 5.95
CA ASN A 90 -30.11 6.60 5.84
C ASN A 90 -30.35 5.74 7.09
N CYS A 91 -29.46 5.77 8.08
CA CYS A 91 -29.49 4.87 9.23
C CYS A 91 -29.46 5.62 10.55
N THR A 92 -29.86 4.91 11.60
CA THR A 92 -29.76 5.39 12.98
C THR A 92 -28.36 5.24 13.53
N ALA A 93 -28.01 6.04 14.55
CA ALA A 93 -26.72 5.96 15.24
C ALA A 93 -26.39 4.53 15.73
N ILE A 94 -27.39 3.76 16.19
CA ILE A 94 -27.20 2.36 16.61
C ILE A 94 -26.72 1.49 15.43
N GLN A 95 -27.36 1.61 14.28
CA GLN A 95 -27.01 0.85 13.08
C GLN A 95 -25.61 1.22 12.57
N ILE A 96 -25.26 2.50 12.60
CA ILE A 96 -23.95 2.98 12.16
C ILE A 96 -22.84 2.46 13.09
N ARG A 97 -23.06 2.45 14.42
CA ARG A 97 -22.11 1.84 15.38
C ARG A 97 -21.89 0.34 15.11
N LEU A 98 -22.95 -0.39 14.80
CA LEU A 98 -22.89 -1.82 14.46
C LEU A 98 -22.12 -2.05 13.17
N LEU A 99 -22.40 -1.23 12.15
CA LEU A 99 -21.70 -1.26 10.88
C LEU A 99 -20.20 -0.96 11.05
N PHE A 100 -19.86 0.06 11.83
CA PHE A 100 -18.48 0.40 12.15
C PHE A 100 -17.75 -0.75 12.86
N ALA A 101 -18.40 -1.42 13.83
CA ALA A 101 -17.84 -2.59 14.50
C ALA A 101 -17.60 -3.76 13.53
N ILE A 102 -18.50 -3.99 12.57
CA ILE A 102 -18.31 -5.00 11.51
C ILE A 102 -17.08 -4.66 10.66
N VAL A 103 -16.95 -3.41 10.21
CA VAL A 103 -15.80 -2.96 9.43
C VAL A 103 -14.49 -3.20 10.20
N LEU A 104 -14.42 -2.82 11.48
CA LEU A 104 -13.22 -3.03 12.28
C LEU A 104 -12.86 -4.51 12.48
N THR A 105 -13.85 -5.38 12.65
CA THR A 105 -13.62 -6.79 13.02
C THR A 105 -13.51 -7.74 11.83
N LYS A 106 -14.09 -7.38 10.68
CA LYS A 106 -14.15 -8.24 9.49
C LYS A 106 -13.31 -7.73 8.34
N CYS A 107 -13.11 -6.42 8.24
CA CYS A 107 -12.53 -5.79 7.07
C CYS A 107 -11.15 -5.16 7.33
N PHE A 108 -10.77 -5.01 8.60
CA PHE A 108 -9.43 -4.54 9.02
C PHE A 108 -8.96 -3.28 8.28
N PRO A 109 -9.71 -2.16 8.34
CA PRO A 109 -9.40 -0.95 7.60
C PRO A 109 -7.99 -0.42 7.94
N GLY A 110 -7.24 -0.02 6.92
CA GLY A 110 -5.87 0.47 7.04
C GLY A 110 -5.74 1.80 7.77
N ARG A 111 -6.83 2.58 7.85
CA ARG A 111 -6.92 3.92 8.47
C ARG A 111 -8.14 4.04 9.40
N ALA A 112 -8.35 3.05 10.26
CA ALA A 112 -9.47 3.00 11.23
C ALA A 112 -9.68 4.30 12.03
N GLN A 113 -8.59 4.95 12.47
CA GLN A 113 -8.67 6.20 13.26
C GLN A 113 -9.27 7.36 12.45
N ILE A 114 -8.85 7.52 11.19
CA ILE A 114 -9.37 8.56 10.30
C ILE A 114 -10.84 8.30 9.99
N LEU A 115 -11.21 7.04 9.80
CA LEU A 115 -12.59 6.61 9.59
C LEU A 115 -13.47 6.94 10.80
N TRP A 116 -12.99 6.68 12.02
CA TRP A 116 -13.68 7.07 13.25
C TRP A 116 -13.89 8.58 13.35
N ASP A 117 -12.82 9.36 13.18
CA ASP A 117 -12.86 10.80 13.36
C ASP A 117 -13.83 11.50 12.39
N LYS A 118 -14.02 10.94 11.19
CA LYS A 118 -15.00 11.44 10.21
C LYS A 118 -16.45 11.11 10.54
N HIS A 119 -16.73 9.97 11.18
CA HIS A 119 -18.09 9.43 11.29
C HIS A 119 -18.64 9.35 12.73
N LYS A 120 -17.83 9.62 13.75
CA LYS A 120 -18.24 9.54 15.16
C LYS A 120 -19.47 10.39 15.51
N ASP A 121 -19.63 11.55 14.87
CA ASP A 121 -20.77 12.43 15.14
C ASP A 121 -22.09 11.79 14.70
N SER A 122 -22.10 11.08 13.56
CA SER A 122 -23.25 10.29 13.08
C SER A 122 -23.54 9.05 13.93
N MET A 123 -22.65 8.69 14.84
CA MET A 123 -22.80 7.58 15.78
C MET A 123 -23.29 8.02 17.16
N THR A 124 -23.63 9.30 17.35
CA THR A 124 -24.15 9.85 18.61
C THR A 124 -25.67 9.90 18.55
#